data_AF-A0AAD3MB11-F1
#
_entry.id   AF-A0AAD3MB11-F1
#
_cell.length_a   1.000
_cell.length_b   1.000
_cell.length_c   1.000
_cell.angle_alpha   90.00
_cell.angle_beta   90.00
_cell.angle_gamma   90.00
#
_symmetry.space_group_name_H-M   'P 1'
#
loop_
_entity.id
_entity.type
_entity.pdbx_description
1 polymer ?
#
loop_
_entity_poly.entity_id
_entity_poly.type
_entity_poly.pdbx_seq_one_letter_code
_entity_poly.pdbx_strand_id
1 'polypeptide(L)' 'DVVGGRFDATQAFVGELSQFNMWDRVLRPVDIMGLANCSAYMPGNVVPWIDANVEVFGGASKAALEICEDRAFDS' A
#
# COMPACT_ATOMS: atom_id res chain seq x y z
N ASP A 1 24.39 11.16 -2.43
CA ASP A 1 23.00 10.78 -2.11
C ASP A 1 22.79 10.99 -0.61
N VAL A 2 21.68 11.60 -0.20
CA VAL A 2 21.39 11.90 1.21
C VAL A 2 20.03 11.32 1.55
N VAL A 3 20.04 10.31 2.43
CA VAL A 3 18.82 9.77 3.04
C VAL A 3 18.14 10.89 3.83
N GLY A 4 16.89 11.21 3.47
CA GLY A 4 16.14 12.32 4.07
C GLY A 4 16.42 13.70 3.46
N GLY A 5 16.88 13.77 2.21
CA GLY A 5 17.04 15.04 1.48
C GLY A 5 15.77 15.91 1.45
N ARG A 6 15.90 17.15 0.96
CA ARG A 6 14.73 18.04 0.78
C ARG A 6 13.76 17.40 -0.22
N PHE A 7 12.46 17.45 0.08
CA PHE A 7 11.43 17.04 -0.87
C PHE A 7 11.41 17.99 -2.08
N ASP A 8 11.35 17.44 -3.29
CA ASP A 8 11.15 18.18 -4.54
C ASP A 8 9.70 18.00 -4.99
N ALA A 9 8.96 19.10 -5.09
CA ALA A 9 7.55 19.07 -5.50
C ALA A 9 7.35 18.48 -6.91
N THR A 10 8.37 18.54 -7.77
CA THR A 10 8.31 17.95 -9.13
C THR A 10 8.34 16.42 -9.12
N GLN A 11 8.72 15.81 -8.01
CA GLN A 11 8.78 14.36 -7.81
C GLN A 11 7.64 13.82 -6.93
N ALA A 12 6.69 14.67 -6.54
CA ALA A 12 5.59 14.28 -5.67
C ALA A 12 4.66 13.26 -6.36
N PHE A 13 4.27 12.23 -5.62
CA PHE A 13 3.17 11.36 -6.01
C PHE A 13 1.85 12.13 -5.91
N VAL A 14 1.03 12.07 -6.95
CA VAL A 14 -0.32 12.67 -7.00
C VAL A 14 -1.31 11.56 -7.28
N GLY A 15 -2.13 11.21 -6.29
CA GLY A 15 -3.13 10.14 -6.39
C GLY A 15 -3.49 9.56 -5.02
N GLU A 16 -4.08 8.38 -5.06
CA GLU A 16 -4.45 7.59 -3.87
C GLU A 16 -3.51 6.39 -3.72
N LEU A 17 -3.22 6.01 -2.47
CA LEU A 17 -2.39 4.86 -2.15
C LEU A 17 -3.05 4.03 -1.04
N SER A 18 -3.12 2.72 -1.25
CA SER A 18 -3.61 1.76 -0.26
C SER A 18 -2.84 0.43 -0.39
N GLN A 19 -2.95 -0.42 0.64
CA GLN A 19 -2.39 -1.77 0.68
C GLN A 19 -0.87 -1.86 0.42
N PHE A 20 -0.09 -0.82 0.73
CA PHE A 20 1.36 -0.89 0.58
C PHE A 20 1.98 -1.86 1.60
N ASN A 21 2.65 -2.88 1.09
CA ASN A 21 3.31 -3.91 1.88
C ASN A 21 4.73 -4.15 1.37
N MET A 22 5.64 -4.57 2.25
CA MET A 22 7.02 -4.90 1.93
C MET A 22 7.48 -6.18 2.63
N TRP A 23 8.22 -7.01 1.89
CA TRP A 23 8.79 -8.27 2.34
C TRP A 23 10.30 -8.28 2.13
N ASP A 24 11.02 -9.00 2.99
CA ASP A 24 12.48 -9.23 2.89
C ASP A 24 12.83 -10.43 2.01
N ARG A 25 11.85 -10.93 1.25
CA ARG A 25 11.96 -12.07 0.34
C ARG A 25 11.24 -11.79 -0.95
N VAL A 26 11.68 -12.47 -2.00
CA VAL A 26 11.00 -12.45 -3.30
C VAL A 26 9.70 -13.24 -3.19
N LEU A 27 8.57 -12.63 -3.55
CA LEU A 27 7.27 -13.30 -3.59
C LEU A 27 7.18 -14.23 -4.80
N ARG A 28 6.51 -15.37 -4.62
CA ARG A 28 6.20 -16.25 -5.76
C ARG A 28 5.09 -15.62 -6.58
N PRO A 29 5.03 -15.85 -7.90
CA PRO A 29 3.95 -15.33 -8.75
C PRO A 29 2.55 -15.66 -8.24
N VAL A 30 2.34 -16.85 -7.66
CA VAL A 30 1.05 -17.24 -7.06
C VAL A 30 0.66 -16.37 -5.86
N ASP A 31 1.62 -15.94 -5.05
CA ASP A 31 1.36 -15.09 -3.89
C ASP A 31 1.02 -13.66 -4.35
N ILE A 32 1.73 -13.15 -5.36
CA ILE A 32 1.45 -11.83 -5.99
C ILE A 32 0.03 -11.83 -6.57
N MET A 33 -0.35 -12.89 -7.30
CA MET A 33 -1.70 -13.02 -7.86
C MET A 33 -2.76 -13.07 -6.77
N GLY A 34 -2.50 -13.79 -5.67
CA GLY A 34 -3.42 -13.87 -4.53
C GLY A 34 -3.70 -12.52 -3.87
N LEU A 35 -2.67 -11.67 -3.76
CA LEU A 35 -2.80 -10.29 -3.30
C LEU A 35 -3.58 -9.43 -4.31
N ALA A 36 -3.22 -9.49 -5.60
CA ALA A 36 -3.81 -8.64 -6.64
C ALA A 36 -5.30 -8.93 -6.92
N ASN A 37 -5.75 -10.18 -6.69
CA ASN A 37 -7.13 -10.58 -6.92
C ASN A 37 -7.95 -10.73 -5.63
N CYS A 38 -7.40 -10.31 -4.48
CA CYS A 38 -8.06 -10.40 -3.17
C CYS A 38 -8.38 -11.83 -2.70
N SER A 39 -7.76 -12.88 -3.27
CA SER A 39 -7.99 -14.27 -2.83
C SER A 39 -7.10 -14.70 -1.67
N ALA A 40 -6.07 -13.91 -1.36
CA ALA A 40 -5.19 -14.15 -0.23
C ALA A 40 -4.83 -12.83 0.47
N TYR A 41 -4.87 -12.84 1.80
CA TYR A 41 -4.32 -11.78 2.63
C TYR A 41 -2.96 -12.22 3.17
N MET A 42 -1.91 -11.48 2.81
CA MET A 42 -0.55 -11.73 3.29
C MET A 42 0.12 -10.38 3.62
N PRO A 43 0.17 -9.96 4.90
CA PRO A 43 0.88 -8.74 5.29
C PRO A 43 2.38 -8.81 5.00
N GLY A 44 2.99 -7.66 4.73
CA GLY A 44 4.43 -7.49 4.68
C GLY A 44 5.10 -7.77 6.03
N ASN A 45 6.18 -8.54 6.07
CA ASN A 45 6.95 -8.76 7.30
C ASN A 45 7.98 -7.66 7.58
N VAL A 46 8.29 -6.81 6.59
CA VAL A 46 9.13 -5.61 6.76
C VAL A 46 8.25 -4.39 6.99
N VAL A 47 7.24 -4.18 6.13
CA VAL A 47 6.26 -3.11 6.27
C VAL A 47 4.86 -3.67 5.99
N PRO A 48 3.99 -3.81 6.99
CA PRO A 48 2.58 -4.11 6.77
C PRO A 48 1.75 -2.82 6.60
N TRP A 49 0.71 -2.86 5.76
CA TRP A 49 -0.27 -1.76 5.66
C TRP A 49 -1.24 -1.77 6.85
N ILE A 50 -0.89 -1.06 7.92
CA ILE A 50 -1.75 -0.85 9.09
C ILE A 50 -1.86 0.64 9.38
N ASP A 51 -3.06 1.09 9.74
CA ASP A 51 -3.33 2.53 9.92
C ASP A 51 -2.39 3.21 10.92
N ALA A 52 -2.06 2.50 12.01
CA ALA A 52 -1.17 2.98 13.06
C ALA A 52 0.29 3.19 12.60
N ASN A 53 0.70 2.60 11.47
CA ASN A 53 2.05 2.77 10.92
C ASN A 53 2.17 3.96 9.95
N VAL A 54 1.07 4.65 9.65
CA VAL A 54 1.06 5.76 8.68
C VAL A 54 0.85 7.07 9.42
N GLU A 55 1.87 7.92 9.42
CA GLU A 55 1.75 9.30 9.88
C GLU A 55 1.55 10.24 8.69
N VAL A 56 0.73 11.27 8.87
CA VAL A 56 0.28 12.17 7.79
C VAL A 56 0.79 13.57 8.02
N PHE A 57 1.42 14.14 6.99
CA PHE A 57 1.98 15.49 6.99
C PHE A 57 1.57 16.25 5.72
N GLY A 58 1.62 17.58 5.77
CA GLY A 58 1.59 18.41 4.55
C GLY A 58 0.27 18.41 3.75
N GLY A 59 -0.85 18.01 4.37
CA GLY A 59 -2.18 18.08 3.74
C GLY A 59 -2.66 16.82 3.03
N ALA A 60 -1.92 15.70 3.13
CA ALA A 60 -2.48 14.39 2.80
C ALA A 60 -3.62 14.03 3.77
N SER A 61 -4.53 13.15 3.35
CA SER A 61 -5.66 12.67 4.16
C SER A 61 -5.73 11.14 4.14
N LYS A 62 -6.36 10.57 5.17
CA LYS A 62 -6.72 9.15 5.21
C LYS A 62 -8.22 9.01 5.05
N ALA A 63 -8.64 7.97 4.34
CA ALA A 63 -10.02 7.53 4.26
C ALA A 63 -10.05 6.00 4.36
N ALA A 64 -11.15 5.46 4.90
CA ALA A 64 -11.40 4.03 4.83
C ALA A 64 -11.64 3.63 3.37
N LEU A 65 -11.04 2.52 2.94
CA LEU A 65 -11.18 2.00 1.58
C LEU A 65 -11.17 0.48 1.62
N GLU A 66 -12.25 -0.14 1.14
CA GLU A 66 -12.42 -1.60 1.08
C GLU A 66 -12.37 -2.09 -0.38
N ILE A 67 -11.17 -2.15 -0.95
CA ILE A 67 -10.96 -2.54 -2.37
C ILE A 67 -11.44 -3.99 -2.63
N CYS A 68 -11.37 -4.86 -1.62
CA CYS A 68 -11.61 -6.28 -1.77
C CYS A 68 -13.05 -6.71 -1.41
N GLU A 69 -13.89 -5.81 -0.90
CA GLU A 69 -15.31 -6.08 -0.63
C GLU A 69 -16.22 -5.65 -1.81
N ASP A 70 -15.84 -4.61 -2.56
CA ASP A 70 -16.62 -4.08 -3.70
C ASP A 70 -16.76 -5.04 -4.90
N ARG A 71 -16.02 -6.16 -4.92
CA ARG A 71 -16.16 -7.20 -5.96
C ARG A 71 -17.22 -8.27 -5.66
N ALA A 72 -17.79 -8.28 -4.45
CA ALA A 72 -18.83 -9.24 -4.06
C ALA A 72 -20.23 -8.89 -4.61
N PHE A 73 -20.42 -7.69 -5.16
CA PHE A 73 -21.71 -7.19 -5.65
C PHE A 73 -21.81 -7.04 -7.17
N ASP A 74 -20.75 -7.38 -7.90
CA ASP A 74 -20.68 -7.34 -9.38
C ASP A 74 -20.77 -8.75 -10.03
N SER A 75 -21.28 -9.74 -9.28
CA SER A 75 -21.55 -11.12 -9.75
C SER A 75 -23.00 -11.53 -9.55
#